data_AF-A0A919HZX3-F1
#
_entry.id   AF-A0A919HZX3-F1
#
_cell.length_a   1.000
_cell.length_b   1.000
_cell.length_c   1.000
_cell.angle_alpha   90.00
_cell.angle_beta   90.00
_cell.angle_gamma   90.00
#
_symmetry.space_group_name_H-M   'P 1'
#
loop_
_entity.id
_entity.type
_entity.pdbx_description
1 polymer ?
#
loop_
_entity_poly.entity_id
_entity_poly.type
_entity_poly.pdbx_seq_one_letter_code
_entity_poly.pdbx_strand_id
1 'polypeptide(L)' 'MENYHQGWLHIDCSATYRKSAVEQWSAGATGLGVRTIANLLTAE' A
#
# COMPACT_ATOMS: atom_id res chain seq x y z
N MET A 1 -1.36 14.70 -23.61
CA MET A 1 -0.96 13.54 -22.79
C MET A 1 -0.27 14.11 -21.57
N GLU A 2 -0.81 13.92 -20.37
CA GLU A 2 -0.08 14.25 -19.15
C GLU A 2 1.20 13.41 -19.04
N ASN A 3 2.21 13.92 -18.32
CA ASN A 3 3.55 13.33 -18.19
C ASN A 3 3.54 12.07 -17.29
N TYR A 4 2.81 11.03 -17.69
CA TYR A 4 2.57 9.82 -16.89
C TYR A 4 3.83 9.03 -16.53
N HIS A 5 4.96 9.26 -17.21
CA HIS A 5 6.24 8.63 -16.90
C HIS A 5 7.01 9.32 -15.75
N GLN A 6 6.60 10.51 -15.33
CA GLN A 6 7.32 11.31 -14.33
C GLN A 6 6.45 11.52 -13.09
N GLY A 7 6.99 11.19 -11.91
CA GLY A 7 6.30 11.43 -10.63
C GLY A 7 5.05 10.57 -10.38
N TRP A 8 4.79 9.55 -11.19
CA TRP A 8 3.67 8.63 -11.02
C TRP A 8 4.13 7.31 -10.40
N LEU A 9 3.36 6.83 -9.41
CA LEU A 9 3.58 5.54 -8.77
C LEU A 9 2.30 4.71 -8.82
N HIS A 10 2.38 3.52 -9.41
CA HIS A 10 1.35 2.49 -9.34
C HIS A 10 1.74 1.44 -8.29
N ILE A 11 0.83 1.12 -7.37
CA ILE A 11 1.05 0.10 -6.35
C ILE A 11 -0.05 -0.94 -6.48
N ASP A 12 0.33 -2.17 -6.84
CA ASP A 12 -0.55 -3.33 -6.73
C ASP A 12 -0.62 -3.77 -5.26
N CYS A 13 -1.81 -3.63 -4.68
CA CYS A 13 -2.13 -3.84 -3.28
C CYS A 13 -2.20 -5.32 -2.86
N SER A 14 -1.34 -6.18 -3.38
CA SER A 14 -1.33 -7.63 -3.10
C SER A 14 -1.22 -8.02 -1.60
N ALA A 15 -0.72 -7.12 -0.74
CA ALA A 15 -0.58 -7.33 0.70
C ALA A 15 -1.77 -6.85 1.55
N THR A 16 -2.78 -6.19 0.95
CA THR A 16 -3.84 -5.50 1.72
C THR A 16 -4.86 -6.45 2.35
N TYR A 17 -4.99 -7.68 1.87
CA TYR A 17 -5.99 -8.62 2.36
C TYR A 17 -5.45 -10.05 2.53
N ARG A 18 -5.80 -10.69 3.65
CA ARG A 18 -5.53 -12.10 3.93
C ARG A 18 -6.83 -12.91 3.88
N LYS A 19 -6.91 -13.87 2.96
CA LYS A 19 -8.11 -14.74 2.81
C LYS A 19 -8.32 -15.68 4.01
N SER A 20 -7.24 -16.06 4.67
CA SER A 20 -7.23 -16.87 5.89
C SER A 20 -6.25 -16.25 6.89
N ALA A 21 -6.44 -16.54 8.17
CA ALA A 21 -5.49 -16.12 9.18
C ALA A 21 -4.12 -16.79 8.96
N VAL A 22 -3.05 -16.06 9.32
CA VAL A 22 -1.65 -16.49 9.34
C VAL A 22 -1.04 -16.06 10.67
N GLU A 23 0.19 -16.50 10.96
CA GLU A 23 0.84 -16.30 12.26
C GLU A 23 0.74 -14.86 12.82
N GLN A 24 0.91 -13.84 11.96
CA GLN A 24 0.95 -12.44 12.36
C GLN A 24 -0.35 -11.66 12.09
N TRP A 25 -1.31 -12.25 11.37
CA TRP A 25 -2.49 -11.53 10.88
C TRP A 25 -3.73 -12.40 10.87
N SER A 26 -4.83 -11.85 11.37
CA SER A 26 -6.16 -12.43 11.15
C SER A 26 -6.53 -12.44 9.66
N ALA A 27 -7.54 -13.23 9.29
CA ALA A 27 -8.20 -13.04 8.00
C ALA A 27 -8.79 -11.63 7.92
N GLY A 28 -8.77 -11.02 6.74
CA GLY A 28 -9.25 -9.66 6.52
C GLY A 28 -8.15 -8.69 6.08
N ALA A 29 -8.43 -7.39 6.24
CA ALA A 29 -7.54 -6.32 5.82
C ALA A 29 -6.33 -6.17 6.78
N THR A 30 -5.15 -5.88 6.22
CA THR A 30 -3.90 -5.70 7.00
C THR A 30 -3.58 -4.23 7.30
N GLY A 31 -4.13 -3.29 6.52
CA GLY A 31 -3.79 -1.87 6.59
C GLY A 31 -2.37 -1.53 6.12
N LEU A 32 -1.62 -2.50 5.59
CA LEU A 32 -0.28 -2.29 5.06
C LEU A 32 -0.32 -1.32 3.87
N GLY A 33 0.60 -0.36 3.86
CA GLY A 33 0.71 0.69 2.84
C GLY A 33 0.28 2.08 3.31
N VAL A 34 -0.65 2.18 4.27
CA VAL A 34 -1.15 3.50 4.77
C VAL A 34 -0.02 4.37 5.30
N ARG A 35 0.81 3.82 6.20
CA ARG A 35 1.95 4.56 6.79
C ARG A 35 3.01 4.94 5.75
N THR A 36 3.22 4.09 4.74
CA THR A 36 4.21 4.33 3.68
C THR A 36 3.79 5.51 2.80
N ILE A 37 2.52 5.53 2.37
CA ILE A 37 1.97 6.63 1.56
C ILE A 37 1.93 7.92 2.38
N ALA A 38 1.49 7.85 3.64
CA ALA A 38 1.49 9.01 4.53
C ALA A 38 2.90 9.61 4.66
N ASN A 39 3.90 8.77 4.91
CA ASN A 39 5.29 9.22 4.99
C ASN A 39 5.78 9.84 3.66
N LEU A 40 5.45 9.24 2.51
CA LEU A 40 5.82 9.83 1.21
C LEU A 40 5.25 11.25 1.04
N LEU A 41 4.05 11.52 1.55
CA LEU A 41 3.39 12.82 1.44
C LEU A 41 3.89 13.86 2.46
N THR A 42 4.44 13.41 3.59
CA THR A 42 4.81 14.28 4.71
C THR A 42 6.29 14.24 5.07
N ALA A 43 7.11 13.49 4.34
CA ALA A 43 8.56 13.48 4.53
C ALA A 43 9.12 14.84 4.13
N GLU A 44 9.84 15.47 5.07
CA GLU A 44 10.58 16.72 4.86
C GLU A 44 11.81 16.52 3.97
#